data_AF-A0A918DYU5-F1
#
_entry.id   AF-A0A918DYU5-F1
#
_cell.length_a   1.000
_cell.length_b   1.000
_cell.length_c   1.000
_cell.angle_alpha   90.00
_cell.angle_beta   90.00
_cell.angle_gamma   90.00
#
_symmetry.space_group_name_H-M   'P 1'
#
loop_
_entity.id
_entity.type
_entity.pdbx_description
1 polymer ?
#
loop_
_entity_poly.entity_id
_entity_poly.type
_entity_poly.pdbx_seq_one_letter_code
_entity_poly.pdbx_strand_id
1 'polypeptide(L)'
;MDHDTELERLRSWSDAVAEITRMVNSDSGAGLLDLIAARTSELTGYDFCSVQLHDAEHQSLLIAGSFGLEPSYVEHVNTDRPIRLRPGDDYYDSPSSRAFRERHTIEVASVADAAFAPWRSIAEEQGYRSMVAVPMVVEGEVVGVLTCYSRRPGKLTRDERDAVELMAGQAGVAIHTAELRRRERQALARLEESNHALQRHQKVLERADRMHRQLMRVVLADQGLDNVVQALARVLRAPVAIEDASGTELVHADFLSRRAMPLPSDSDPAVATALDTVHARRQVTAVRPEKSDGEAGDDFWVGPVVIGNEVVARLWVRAPSQGLGPLERRAVERGGLVVAMEMLKRRTALEVELRLSRDVLTDLMLGEGAHRPADLLALAENLGHDLSGPHRVLVASLDTGRSGPREPEVSGRRMVSAALRATDGIRPKPLVGLRQDAGIMLLPTASTSIRSPREVAGRWRAELERLAPDSVATVVLAEPCADLGDYPAAFAVARGALRLATHGAAAGRVVDLTEFGLYTVLLRSSDPEPLLEFASTTLAPLRAHDERRGTDLLRTLRAYLEHGGRTSEVGAELMVHANTVLNRVARLESLLGVDLADPRARLEIQLALMVADVADTTGVANHSPHP
;
A
#
# COMPACT_ATOMS: atom_id res chain seq x y z
N MET A 1 80.04 -56.90 1.18
CA MET A 1 79.98 -55.63 0.44
C MET A 1 78.56 -55.30 -0.04
N ASP A 2 77.61 -56.25 -0.09
CA ASP A 2 76.28 -56.02 -0.67
C ASP A 2 75.22 -55.47 0.32
N HIS A 3 75.36 -55.76 1.62
CA HIS A 3 74.31 -55.44 2.61
C HIS A 3 74.29 -53.97 3.05
N ASP A 4 75.46 -53.31 3.16
CA ASP A 4 75.54 -51.90 3.55
C ASP A 4 74.98 -50.96 2.47
N THR A 5 75.17 -51.29 1.18
CA THR A 5 74.67 -50.50 0.05
C THR A 5 73.14 -50.60 -0.09
N GLU A 6 72.55 -51.75 0.24
CA GLU A 6 71.09 -51.93 0.24
C GLU A 6 70.41 -51.17 1.39
N LEU A 7 71.05 -51.15 2.57
CA LEU A 7 70.61 -50.38 3.75
C LEU A 7 70.69 -48.86 3.53
N GLU A 8 71.73 -48.36 2.87
CA GLU A 8 71.85 -46.95 2.50
C GLU A 8 70.76 -46.51 1.51
N ARG A 9 70.47 -47.36 0.51
CA ARG A 9 69.37 -47.11 -0.44
C ARG A 9 68.01 -47.03 0.24
N LEU A 10 67.69 -47.97 1.12
CA LEU A 10 66.42 -47.96 1.87
C LEU A 10 66.26 -46.73 2.76
N ARG A 11 67.35 -46.26 3.40
CA ARG A 11 67.33 -45.03 4.21
C ARG A 11 67.06 -43.79 3.36
N SER A 12 67.80 -43.63 2.25
CA SER A 12 67.59 -42.52 1.31
C SER A 12 66.16 -42.50 0.78
N TRP A 13 65.58 -43.67 0.51
CA TRP A 13 64.21 -43.82 0.05
C TRP A 13 63.18 -43.40 1.13
N SER A 14 63.36 -43.86 2.37
CA SER A 14 62.52 -43.49 3.50
C SER A 14 62.56 -41.98 3.79
N ASP A 15 63.74 -41.36 3.70
CA ASP A 15 63.93 -39.94 3.96
C ASP A 15 63.21 -39.07 2.91
N ALA A 16 63.29 -39.45 1.64
CA ALA A 16 62.59 -38.77 0.55
C ALA A 16 61.07 -38.81 0.72
N VAL A 17 60.50 -39.97 1.04
CA VAL A 17 59.05 -40.10 1.29
C VAL A 17 58.62 -39.30 2.52
N ALA A 18 59.41 -39.33 3.60
CA ALA A 18 59.12 -38.56 4.80
C ALA A 18 59.16 -37.04 4.55
N GLU A 19 60.04 -36.57 3.67
CA GLU A 19 60.10 -35.16 3.29
C GLU A 19 58.94 -34.73 2.39
N ILE A 20 58.60 -35.52 1.35
CA ILE A 20 57.42 -35.29 0.50
C ILE A 20 56.16 -35.22 1.38
N THR A 21 56.00 -36.17 2.30
CA THR A 21 54.86 -36.22 3.23
C THR A 21 54.82 -35.01 4.16
N ARG A 22 55.97 -34.58 4.70
CA ARG A 22 56.05 -33.36 5.53
C ARG A 22 55.64 -32.11 4.77
N MET A 23 56.00 -32.01 3.49
CA MET A 23 55.67 -30.84 2.67
C MET A 23 54.21 -30.83 2.21
N VAL A 24 53.59 -31.99 2.00
CA VAL A 24 52.12 -32.10 1.80
C VAL A 24 51.35 -31.65 3.06
N ASN A 25 51.97 -31.80 4.24
CA ASN A 25 51.42 -31.35 5.51
C ASN A 25 51.73 -29.89 5.85
N SER A 26 52.62 -29.20 5.10
CA SER A 26 52.88 -27.78 5.30
C SER A 26 51.97 -26.91 4.43
N ASP A 27 51.66 -25.69 4.89
CA ASP A 27 50.68 -24.81 4.24
C ASP A 27 51.17 -24.15 2.94
N SER A 28 52.44 -24.30 2.59
CA SER A 28 52.99 -23.80 1.32
C SER A 28 53.22 -24.97 0.35
N GLY A 29 52.22 -25.32 -0.44
CA GLY A 29 52.38 -26.27 -1.56
C GLY A 29 53.37 -25.78 -2.65
N ALA A 30 53.99 -24.62 -2.46
CA ALA A 30 55.04 -24.08 -3.33
C ALA A 30 56.27 -24.98 -3.30
N GLY A 31 56.70 -25.46 -4.47
CA GLY A 31 57.90 -26.29 -4.62
C GLY A 31 57.71 -27.78 -4.33
N LEU A 32 56.50 -28.26 -4.00
CA LEU A 32 56.25 -29.70 -3.78
C LEU A 32 56.60 -30.54 -5.01
N LEU A 33 56.21 -30.06 -6.18
CA LEU A 33 56.38 -30.76 -7.44
C LEU A 33 57.85 -30.76 -7.89
N ASP A 34 58.57 -29.65 -7.66
CA ASP A 34 60.01 -29.55 -7.90
C ASP A 34 60.81 -30.46 -6.95
N LEU A 35 60.40 -30.54 -5.67
CA LEU A 35 61.01 -31.46 -4.71
C LEU A 35 60.81 -32.92 -5.11
N ILE A 36 59.59 -33.30 -5.55
CA ILE A 36 59.32 -34.63 -6.07
C ILE A 36 60.24 -34.94 -7.25
N ALA A 37 60.40 -34.00 -8.20
CA ALA A 37 61.31 -34.17 -9.33
C ALA A 37 62.76 -34.33 -8.89
N ALA A 38 63.24 -33.50 -7.96
CA ALA A 38 64.61 -33.54 -7.44
C ALA A 38 64.91 -34.86 -6.73
N ARG A 39 64.04 -35.30 -5.82
CA ARG A 39 64.20 -36.56 -5.08
C ARG A 39 64.10 -37.78 -5.99
N THR A 40 63.24 -37.73 -7.00
CA THR A 40 63.17 -38.79 -8.01
C THR A 40 64.51 -38.91 -8.75
N SER A 41 65.09 -37.80 -9.20
CA SER A 41 66.40 -37.77 -9.88
C SER A 41 67.51 -38.33 -8.99
N GLU A 42 67.59 -37.90 -7.73
CA GLU A 42 68.60 -38.38 -6.77
C GLU A 42 68.51 -39.89 -6.48
N LEU A 43 67.30 -40.43 -6.31
CA LEU A 43 67.10 -41.84 -5.95
C LEU A 43 67.30 -42.80 -7.11
N THR A 44 67.05 -42.34 -8.33
CA THR A 44 67.02 -43.18 -9.54
C THR A 44 68.27 -43.01 -10.40
N GLY A 45 69.04 -41.95 -10.18
CA GLY A 45 70.25 -41.63 -10.95
C GLY A 45 69.95 -41.02 -12.34
N TYR A 46 68.69 -40.70 -12.63
CA TYR A 46 68.33 -39.96 -13.84
C TYR A 46 68.81 -38.51 -13.77
N ASP A 47 69.31 -37.99 -14.89
CA ASP A 47 69.90 -36.65 -14.97
C ASP A 47 68.87 -35.53 -14.82
N PHE A 48 67.62 -35.79 -15.23
CA PHE A 48 66.52 -34.83 -15.23
C PHE A 48 65.19 -35.48 -14.87
N CYS A 49 64.27 -34.73 -14.28
CA CYS A 49 62.92 -35.20 -13.96
C CYS A 49 61.87 -34.10 -14.16
N SER A 50 60.66 -34.47 -14.57
CA SER A 50 59.50 -33.58 -14.59
C SER A 50 58.26 -34.26 -14.01
N VAL A 51 57.47 -33.48 -13.27
CA VAL A 51 56.14 -33.85 -12.79
C VAL A 51 55.13 -33.12 -13.65
N GLN A 52 54.37 -33.89 -14.42
CA GLN A 52 53.38 -33.37 -15.36
C GLN A 52 51.98 -33.62 -14.80
N LEU A 53 51.16 -32.58 -14.63
CA LEU A 53 49.81 -32.70 -14.10
C LEU A 53 48.77 -32.64 -15.21
N HIS A 54 47.67 -33.37 -15.03
CA HIS A 54 46.56 -33.36 -15.96
C HIS A 54 45.78 -32.05 -15.87
N ASP A 55 45.71 -31.36 -17.01
CA ASP A 55 44.78 -30.27 -17.24
C ASP A 55 43.54 -30.80 -17.95
N ALA A 56 42.45 -30.95 -17.19
CA ALA A 56 41.20 -31.47 -17.70
C ALA A 56 40.51 -30.51 -18.70
N GLU A 57 40.74 -29.20 -18.59
CA GLU A 57 40.11 -28.18 -19.45
C GLU A 57 40.69 -28.24 -20.86
N HIS A 58 42.02 -28.31 -20.96
CA HIS A 58 42.72 -28.31 -22.24
C HIS A 58 43.09 -29.72 -22.75
N GLN A 59 42.72 -30.78 -22.01
CA GLN A 59 43.02 -32.18 -22.32
C GLN A 59 44.52 -32.40 -22.59
N SER A 60 45.36 -31.85 -21.72
CA SER A 60 46.82 -31.84 -21.86
C SER A 60 47.52 -32.17 -20.53
N LEU A 61 48.83 -32.41 -20.61
CA LEU A 61 49.73 -32.49 -19.48
C LEU A 61 50.60 -31.23 -19.44
N LEU A 62 50.64 -30.58 -18.29
CA LEU A 62 51.46 -29.41 -18.03
C LEU A 62 52.58 -29.78 -17.05
N ILE A 63 53.81 -29.38 -17.34
CA ILE A 63 54.94 -29.53 -16.42
C ILE A 63 54.72 -28.57 -15.25
N ALA A 64 54.33 -29.12 -14.11
CA ALA A 64 54.00 -28.36 -12.91
C ALA A 64 55.14 -28.37 -11.88
N GLY A 65 56.13 -29.25 -12.06
CA GLY A 65 57.41 -29.18 -11.37
C GLY A 65 58.50 -29.91 -12.14
N SER A 66 59.76 -29.52 -11.95
CA SER A 66 60.89 -30.12 -12.66
C SER A 66 62.20 -30.01 -11.90
N PHE A 67 63.15 -30.87 -12.27
CA PHE A 67 64.53 -30.82 -11.79
C PHE A 67 65.49 -31.05 -12.96
N GLY A 68 66.46 -30.16 -13.09
CA GLY A 68 67.52 -30.21 -14.10
C GLY A 68 67.10 -29.79 -15.53
N LEU A 69 65.81 -29.57 -15.78
CA LEU A 69 65.32 -29.04 -17.06
C LEU A 69 65.52 -27.53 -17.16
N GLU A 70 65.69 -27.01 -18.38
CA GLU A 70 65.81 -25.57 -18.61
C GLU A 70 64.44 -24.87 -18.38
N PRO A 71 64.38 -23.73 -17.66
CA PRO A 71 63.10 -23.04 -17.44
C PRO A 71 62.38 -22.62 -18.74
N SER A 72 63.14 -22.22 -19.76
CA SER A 72 62.61 -21.86 -21.09
C SER A 72 61.90 -23.04 -21.77
N TYR A 73 62.40 -24.27 -21.57
CA TYR A 73 61.77 -25.49 -22.08
C TYR A 73 60.46 -25.79 -21.36
N VAL A 74 60.44 -25.66 -20.03
CA VAL A 74 59.20 -25.84 -19.23
C VAL A 74 58.12 -24.85 -19.68
N GLU A 75 58.48 -23.59 -19.87
CA GLU A 75 57.56 -22.53 -20.34
C GLU A 75 57.07 -22.80 -21.77
N HIS A 76 57.96 -23.19 -22.68
CA HIS A 76 57.63 -23.52 -24.07
C HIS A 76 56.68 -24.72 -24.16
N VAL A 77 56.91 -25.77 -23.36
CA VAL A 77 56.01 -26.92 -23.28
C VAL A 77 54.65 -26.49 -22.72
N ASN A 78 54.60 -25.69 -21.65
CA ASN A 78 53.33 -25.33 -21.05
C ASN A 78 52.49 -24.33 -21.87
N THR A 79 53.13 -23.47 -22.66
CA THR A 79 52.47 -22.37 -23.39
C THR A 79 52.33 -22.66 -24.88
N ASP A 80 53.45 -22.91 -25.57
CA ASP A 80 53.49 -22.95 -27.04
C ASP A 80 53.19 -24.35 -27.59
N ARG A 81 53.58 -25.41 -26.84
CA ARG A 81 53.48 -26.81 -27.27
C ARG A 81 53.09 -27.77 -26.13
N PRO A 82 51.87 -27.65 -25.57
CA PRO A 82 51.41 -28.53 -24.50
C PRO A 82 51.32 -29.99 -24.94
N ILE A 83 51.66 -30.89 -24.02
CA ILE A 83 51.59 -32.34 -24.24
C ILE A 83 50.13 -32.75 -24.29
N ARG A 84 49.56 -32.91 -25.49
CA ARG A 84 48.15 -33.26 -25.66
C ARG A 84 47.89 -34.72 -25.31
N LEU A 85 46.82 -34.98 -24.56
CA LEU A 85 46.42 -36.33 -24.21
C LEU A 85 45.86 -37.10 -25.39
N ARG A 86 45.19 -36.43 -26.34
CA ARG A 86 44.72 -37.03 -27.60
C ARG A 86 45.20 -36.16 -28.76
N PRO A 87 46.39 -36.43 -29.29
CA PRO A 87 46.85 -35.70 -30.46
C PRO A 87 45.98 -36.07 -31.68
N GLY A 88 45.59 -35.09 -32.48
CA GLY A 88 44.94 -35.32 -33.77
C GLY A 88 45.94 -35.79 -34.84
N ASP A 89 45.49 -35.96 -36.08
CA ASP A 89 46.32 -36.49 -37.18
C ASP A 89 47.60 -35.67 -37.44
N ASP A 90 47.61 -34.38 -37.09
CA ASP A 90 48.73 -33.45 -37.28
C ASP A 90 49.70 -33.35 -36.09
N TYR A 91 49.51 -34.14 -35.03
CA TYR A 91 50.32 -34.07 -33.82
C TYR A 91 50.78 -35.46 -33.36
N TYR A 92 52.01 -35.56 -32.86
CA TYR A 92 52.59 -36.84 -32.50
C TYR A 92 52.26 -37.25 -31.06
N ASP A 93 52.10 -38.55 -30.85
CA ASP A 93 51.80 -39.12 -29.55
C ASP A 93 53.07 -39.23 -28.70
N SER A 94 53.12 -38.45 -27.62
CA SER A 94 54.27 -38.39 -26.72
C SER A 94 54.32 -39.62 -25.79
N PRO A 95 55.50 -40.02 -25.29
CA PRO A 95 55.59 -41.06 -24.27
C PRO A 95 54.75 -40.75 -23.02
N SER A 96 54.64 -39.48 -22.64
CA SER A 96 53.86 -39.06 -21.47
C SER A 96 52.35 -39.16 -21.70
N SER A 97 51.84 -38.74 -22.86
CA SER A 97 50.42 -38.92 -23.23
C SER A 97 50.05 -40.40 -23.29
N ARG A 98 50.94 -41.24 -23.82
CA ARG A 98 50.77 -42.70 -23.81
C ARG A 98 50.75 -43.26 -22.39
N ALA A 99 51.73 -42.91 -21.56
CA ALA A 99 51.77 -43.36 -20.16
C ALA A 99 50.48 -42.99 -19.42
N PHE A 100 49.98 -41.78 -19.62
CA PHE A 100 48.73 -41.30 -19.04
C PHE A 100 47.52 -42.13 -19.49
N ARG A 101 47.37 -42.39 -20.79
CA ARG A 101 46.20 -43.10 -21.34
C ARG A 101 46.27 -44.61 -21.12
N GLU A 102 47.43 -45.21 -21.36
CA GLU A 102 47.65 -46.67 -21.29
C GLU A 102 47.81 -47.14 -19.84
N ARG A 103 48.06 -46.21 -18.89
CA ARG A 103 48.19 -46.47 -17.44
C ARG A 103 49.32 -47.46 -17.11
N HIS A 104 50.36 -47.49 -17.93
CA HIS A 104 51.59 -48.22 -17.65
C HIS A 104 52.82 -47.40 -18.05
N THR A 105 53.97 -47.79 -17.51
CA THR A 105 55.26 -47.17 -17.80
C THR A 105 55.60 -47.28 -19.29
N ILE A 106 56.03 -46.17 -19.88
CA ILE A 106 56.53 -46.08 -21.26
C ILE A 106 58.03 -45.79 -21.22
N GLU A 107 58.80 -46.68 -21.83
CA GLU A 107 60.26 -46.58 -21.89
C GLU A 107 60.72 -46.21 -23.30
N VAL A 108 61.65 -45.27 -23.38
CA VAL A 108 62.38 -44.90 -24.61
C VAL A 108 63.86 -45.10 -24.35
N ALA A 109 64.39 -46.27 -24.75
CA ALA A 109 65.78 -46.64 -24.51
C ALA A 109 66.76 -45.80 -25.34
N SER A 110 66.33 -45.30 -26.50
CA SER A 110 67.08 -44.33 -27.29
C SER A 110 66.18 -43.36 -28.04
N VAL A 111 66.45 -42.06 -27.92
CA VAL A 111 65.79 -41.00 -28.73
C VAL A 111 66.17 -41.07 -30.22
N ALA A 112 67.15 -41.90 -30.57
CA ALA A 112 67.51 -42.21 -31.95
C ALA A 112 66.52 -43.19 -32.61
N ASP A 113 65.66 -43.86 -31.84
CA ASP A 113 64.69 -44.82 -32.38
C ASP A 113 63.67 -44.13 -33.30
N ALA A 114 63.25 -44.81 -34.37
CA ALA A 114 62.31 -44.26 -35.36
C ALA A 114 60.96 -43.88 -34.73
N ALA A 115 60.52 -44.61 -33.70
CA ALA A 115 59.30 -44.33 -32.95
C ALA A 115 59.36 -43.03 -32.14
N PHE A 116 60.56 -42.50 -31.87
CA PHE A 116 60.78 -41.23 -31.16
C PHE A 116 61.20 -40.09 -32.11
N ALA A 117 61.31 -40.34 -33.42
CA ALA A 117 61.76 -39.36 -34.40
C ALA A 117 61.06 -37.98 -34.33
N PRO A 118 59.76 -37.88 -34.02
CA PRO A 118 59.08 -36.58 -33.91
C PRO A 118 59.56 -35.69 -32.76
N TRP A 119 60.18 -36.28 -31.73
CA TRP A 119 60.62 -35.61 -30.51
C TRP A 119 62.15 -35.47 -30.44
N ARG A 120 62.87 -35.90 -31.48
CA ARG A 120 64.33 -35.96 -31.48
C ARG A 120 65.00 -34.60 -31.34
N SER A 121 64.51 -33.58 -32.05
CA SER A 121 65.08 -32.23 -31.97
C SER A 121 64.96 -31.65 -30.56
N ILE A 122 63.85 -31.92 -29.88
CA ILE A 122 63.60 -31.49 -28.50
C ILE A 122 64.55 -32.22 -27.53
N ALA A 123 64.79 -33.52 -27.75
CA ALA A 123 65.73 -34.29 -26.95
C ALA A 123 67.18 -33.83 -27.13
N GLU A 124 67.57 -33.46 -28.36
CA GLU A 124 68.90 -32.93 -28.67
C GLU A 124 69.12 -31.55 -28.02
N GLU A 125 68.14 -30.66 -28.08
CA GLU A 125 68.16 -29.35 -27.42
C GLU A 125 68.28 -29.46 -25.90
N GLN A 126 67.54 -30.39 -25.28
CA GLN A 126 67.55 -30.61 -23.83
C GLN A 126 68.67 -31.57 -23.36
N GLY A 127 69.40 -32.19 -24.28
CA GLY A 127 70.58 -33.00 -23.98
C GLY A 127 70.32 -34.41 -23.42
N TYR A 128 69.09 -34.94 -23.49
CA TYR A 128 68.78 -36.31 -23.08
C TYR A 128 68.78 -37.29 -24.26
N ARG A 129 69.12 -38.55 -23.98
CA ARG A 129 69.25 -39.64 -24.96
C ARG A 129 68.35 -40.84 -24.70
N SER A 130 67.77 -40.94 -23.51
CA SER A 130 66.74 -41.90 -23.14
C SER A 130 65.77 -41.26 -22.15
N MET A 131 64.57 -41.82 -22.02
CA MET A 131 63.57 -41.36 -21.05
C MET A 131 62.62 -42.46 -20.62
N VAL A 132 62.01 -42.29 -19.46
CA VAL A 132 60.92 -43.11 -18.95
C VAL A 132 59.78 -42.21 -18.49
N ALA A 133 58.55 -42.52 -18.93
CA ALA A 133 57.34 -41.82 -18.53
C ALA A 133 56.47 -42.79 -17.73
N VAL A 134 56.17 -42.42 -16.48
CA VAL A 134 55.48 -43.25 -15.51
C VAL A 134 54.20 -42.57 -15.06
N PRO A 135 53.03 -43.20 -15.20
CA PRO A 135 51.77 -42.61 -14.75
C PRO A 135 51.71 -42.56 -13.22
N MET A 136 51.29 -41.42 -12.69
CA MET A 136 51.00 -41.26 -11.26
C MET A 136 49.53 -41.63 -11.03
N VAL A 137 49.29 -42.87 -10.60
CA VAL A 137 47.94 -43.43 -10.43
C VAL A 137 47.52 -43.42 -8.97
N VAL A 138 46.34 -42.87 -8.67
CA VAL A 138 45.72 -42.87 -7.34
C VAL A 138 44.28 -43.35 -7.47
N GLU A 139 43.90 -44.37 -6.70
CA GLU A 139 42.54 -44.95 -6.72
C GLU A 139 42.02 -45.32 -8.14
N GLY A 140 42.92 -45.70 -9.04
CA GLY A 140 42.58 -46.07 -10.42
C GLY A 140 42.47 -44.90 -11.41
N GLU A 141 42.66 -43.66 -10.95
CA GLU A 141 42.72 -42.44 -11.77
C GLU A 141 44.16 -41.94 -11.94
N VAL A 142 44.48 -41.42 -13.11
CA VAL A 142 45.81 -40.87 -13.39
C VAL A 142 45.82 -39.38 -13.06
N VAL A 143 46.57 -38.99 -12.03
CA VAL A 143 46.70 -37.59 -11.58
C VAL A 143 47.66 -36.82 -12.49
N GLY A 144 48.61 -37.53 -13.10
CA GLY A 144 49.63 -36.96 -13.96
C GLY A 144 50.68 -37.99 -14.38
N VAL A 145 51.81 -37.53 -14.88
CA VAL A 145 52.92 -38.38 -15.34
C VAL A 145 54.24 -37.87 -14.76
N LEU A 146 55.00 -38.75 -14.13
CA LEU A 146 56.37 -38.52 -13.72
C LEU A 146 57.29 -38.96 -14.86
N THR A 147 58.09 -38.05 -15.39
CA THR A 147 58.98 -38.34 -16.52
C THR A 147 60.43 -38.11 -16.12
N CYS A 148 61.27 -39.13 -16.30
CA CYS A 148 62.70 -39.09 -15.99
C CYS A 148 63.51 -39.22 -17.29
N TYR A 149 64.62 -38.50 -17.39
CA TYR A 149 65.44 -38.41 -18.60
C TYR A 149 66.91 -38.67 -18.27
N SER A 150 67.63 -39.37 -19.14
CA SER A 150 69.08 -39.58 -19.00
C SER A 150 69.84 -39.15 -20.24
N ARG A 151 71.06 -38.62 -20.04
CA ARG A 151 72.03 -38.28 -21.10
C ARG A 151 72.63 -39.51 -21.77
N ARG A 152 72.41 -40.71 -21.22
CA ARG A 152 72.92 -41.97 -21.77
C ARG A 152 71.79 -42.77 -22.42
N PRO A 153 72.00 -43.37 -23.62
CA PRO A 153 71.08 -44.37 -24.12
C PRO A 153 71.18 -45.63 -23.25
N GLY A 154 70.07 -46.32 -23.03
CA GLY A 154 70.04 -47.50 -22.17
C GLY A 154 68.63 -48.00 -21.91
N LYS A 155 68.51 -49.31 -21.69
CA LYS A 155 67.25 -49.91 -21.24
C LYS A 155 67.10 -49.76 -19.74
N LEU A 156 65.86 -49.55 -19.31
CA LEU A 156 65.47 -49.48 -17.92
C LEU A 156 65.71 -50.84 -17.25
N THR A 157 66.55 -50.86 -16.22
CA THR A 157 66.74 -52.05 -15.39
C THR A 157 65.51 -52.31 -14.52
N ARG A 158 65.40 -53.51 -13.95
CA ARG A 158 64.27 -53.86 -13.09
C ARG A 158 64.23 -52.97 -11.83
N ASP A 159 65.38 -52.77 -11.20
CA ASP A 159 65.50 -51.97 -9.98
C ASP A 159 65.17 -50.48 -10.24
N GLU A 160 65.59 -49.93 -11.38
CA GLU A 160 65.24 -48.56 -11.78
C GLU A 160 63.74 -48.42 -12.07
N ARG A 161 63.12 -49.42 -12.73
CA ARG A 161 61.67 -49.42 -12.98
C ARG A 161 60.90 -49.40 -11.67
N ASP A 162 61.22 -50.33 -10.78
CA ASP A 162 60.54 -50.45 -9.49
C ASP A 162 60.70 -49.16 -8.67
N ALA A 163 61.88 -48.51 -8.71
CA ALA A 163 62.12 -47.25 -8.03
C ALA A 163 61.31 -46.06 -8.59
N VAL A 164 61.27 -45.88 -9.92
CA VAL A 164 60.52 -44.76 -10.55
C VAL A 164 59.02 -44.98 -10.42
N GLU A 165 58.52 -46.21 -10.57
CA GLU A 165 57.11 -46.55 -10.37
C GLU A 165 56.66 -46.30 -8.93
N LEU A 166 57.49 -46.68 -7.96
CA LEU A 166 57.19 -46.42 -6.56
C LEU A 166 57.20 -44.92 -6.24
N MET A 167 58.15 -44.15 -6.80
CA MET A 167 58.16 -42.68 -6.67
C MET A 167 56.94 -42.03 -7.32
N ALA A 168 56.53 -42.49 -8.50
CA ALA A 168 55.32 -41.99 -9.17
C ALA A 168 54.05 -42.28 -8.35
N GLY A 169 53.98 -43.45 -7.71
CA GLY A 169 52.89 -43.79 -6.77
C GLY A 169 52.84 -42.83 -5.57
N GLN A 170 53.98 -42.58 -4.92
CA GLN A 170 54.04 -41.65 -3.78
C GLN A 170 53.75 -40.21 -4.18
N ALA A 171 54.28 -39.76 -5.33
CA ALA A 171 54.00 -38.45 -5.90
C ALA A 171 52.51 -38.27 -6.19
N GLY A 172 51.86 -39.28 -6.79
CA GLY A 172 50.42 -39.28 -7.03
C GLY A 172 49.63 -39.07 -5.74
N VAL A 173 49.89 -39.87 -4.70
CA VAL A 173 49.20 -39.76 -3.39
C VAL A 173 49.41 -38.39 -2.76
N ALA A 174 50.64 -37.87 -2.79
CA ALA A 174 50.99 -36.57 -2.25
C ALA A 174 50.20 -35.43 -2.93
N ILE A 175 50.17 -35.43 -4.26
CA ILE A 175 49.48 -34.42 -5.07
C ILE A 175 47.97 -34.48 -4.85
N HIS A 176 47.39 -35.69 -4.87
CA HIS A 176 45.96 -35.88 -4.65
C HIS A 176 45.52 -35.38 -3.26
N THR A 177 46.31 -35.70 -2.23
CA THR A 177 46.04 -35.26 -0.85
C THR A 177 46.11 -33.75 -0.71
N ALA A 178 47.10 -33.10 -1.33
CA ALA A 178 47.24 -31.65 -1.30
C ALA A 178 46.06 -30.94 -1.97
N GLU A 179 45.61 -31.45 -3.12
CA GLU A 179 44.48 -30.90 -3.86
C GLU A 179 43.15 -31.07 -3.12
N LEU A 180 42.91 -32.25 -2.52
CA LEU A 180 41.70 -32.51 -1.73
C LEU A 180 41.59 -31.55 -0.54
N ARG A 181 42.69 -31.36 0.22
CA ARG A 181 42.74 -30.42 1.35
C ARG A 181 42.50 -28.98 0.92
N ARG A 182 43.05 -28.57 -0.22
CA ARG A 182 42.84 -27.23 -0.78
C ARG A 182 41.35 -27.00 -1.09
N ARG A 183 40.67 -27.98 -1.70
CA ARG A 183 39.23 -27.91 -2.00
C ARG A 183 38.39 -27.84 -0.72
N GLU A 184 38.69 -28.67 0.28
CA GLU A 184 37.98 -28.68 1.57
C GLU A 184 38.09 -27.34 2.29
N ARG A 185 39.31 -26.77 2.40
CA ARG A 185 39.54 -25.46 3.02
C ARG A 185 38.78 -24.33 2.30
N GLN A 186 38.79 -24.33 0.96
CA GLN A 186 38.03 -23.35 0.17
C GLN A 186 36.51 -23.50 0.34
N ALA A 187 36.00 -24.72 0.53
CA ALA A 187 34.59 -24.96 0.80
C ALA A 187 34.19 -24.47 2.20
N LEU A 188 35.03 -24.76 3.21
CA LEU A 188 34.82 -24.28 4.59
C LEU A 188 34.78 -22.75 4.65
N ALA A 189 35.75 -22.06 4.04
CA ALA A 189 35.79 -20.61 4.01
C ALA A 189 34.53 -19.99 3.36
N ARG A 190 34.06 -20.58 2.24
CA ARG A 190 32.81 -20.16 1.58
C ARG A 190 31.58 -20.40 2.45
N LEU A 191 31.53 -21.52 3.16
CA LEU A 191 30.41 -21.84 4.05
C LEU A 191 30.36 -20.86 5.24
N GLU A 192 31.50 -20.55 5.84
CA GLU A 192 31.62 -19.58 6.93
C GLU A 192 31.17 -18.18 6.51
N GLU A 193 31.61 -17.71 5.34
CA GLU A 193 31.19 -16.41 4.79
C GLU A 193 29.66 -16.35 4.57
N SER A 194 29.10 -17.40 3.95
CA SER A 194 27.65 -17.51 3.72
C SER A 194 26.87 -17.54 5.03
N ASN A 195 27.34 -18.31 6.01
CA ASN A 195 26.70 -18.41 7.33
C ASN A 195 26.74 -17.07 8.07
N HIS A 196 27.87 -16.35 8.01
CA HIS A 196 27.96 -14.99 8.56
C HIS A 196 27.05 -13.99 7.85
N ALA A 197 26.84 -14.11 6.53
CA ALA A 197 25.87 -13.28 5.81
C ALA A 197 24.43 -13.61 6.23
N LEU A 198 24.07 -14.89 6.34
CA LEU A 198 22.76 -15.35 6.80
C LEU A 198 22.45 -14.89 8.22
N GLN A 199 23.40 -15.02 9.16
CA GLN A 199 23.24 -14.56 10.54
C GLN A 199 23.02 -13.05 10.63
N ARG A 200 23.73 -12.26 9.80
CA ARG A 200 23.50 -10.81 9.69
C ARG A 200 22.07 -10.52 9.22
N HIS A 201 21.60 -11.24 8.21
CA HIS A 201 20.24 -11.07 7.67
C HIS A 201 19.15 -11.46 8.69
N GLN A 202 19.32 -12.59 9.38
CA GLN A 202 18.41 -13.05 10.44
C GLN A 202 18.28 -12.03 11.57
N LYS A 203 19.40 -11.47 12.07
CA LYS A 203 19.36 -10.44 13.12
C LYS A 203 18.56 -9.19 12.72
N VAL A 204 18.59 -8.81 11.45
CA VAL A 204 17.80 -7.68 10.92
C VAL A 204 16.31 -8.02 10.91
N LEU A 205 15.96 -9.22 10.42
CA LEU A 205 14.57 -9.69 10.38
C LEU A 205 13.96 -9.83 11.79
N GLU A 206 14.69 -10.42 12.74
CA GLU A 206 14.24 -10.58 14.13
C GLU A 206 14.02 -9.24 14.86
N ARG A 207 14.83 -8.23 14.54
CA ARG A 207 14.62 -6.87 15.07
C ARG A 207 13.35 -6.24 14.49
N ALA A 208 13.15 -6.37 13.17
CA ALA A 208 11.95 -5.86 12.51
C ALA A 208 10.67 -6.53 13.04
N ASP A 209 10.69 -7.86 13.22
CA ASP A 209 9.54 -8.61 13.75
C ASP A 209 9.23 -8.28 15.22
N ARG A 210 10.25 -8.10 16.06
CA ARG A 210 10.05 -7.63 17.45
C ARG A 210 9.41 -6.25 17.53
N MET A 211 9.83 -5.31 16.68
CA MET A 211 9.21 -3.98 16.59
C MET A 211 7.75 -4.09 16.15
N HIS A 212 7.46 -4.93 15.14
CA HIS A 212 6.09 -5.17 14.69
C HIS A 212 5.22 -5.74 15.82
N ARG A 213 5.69 -6.76 16.55
CA ARG A 213 4.97 -7.34 17.70
C ARG A 213 4.79 -6.38 18.88
N GLN A 214 5.70 -5.42 19.08
CA GLN A 214 5.52 -4.35 20.07
C GLN A 214 4.46 -3.34 19.63
N LEU A 215 4.48 -2.91 18.37
CA LEU A 215 3.47 -2.00 17.82
C LEU A 215 2.08 -2.65 17.82
N MET A 216 1.96 -3.90 17.38
CA MET A 216 0.69 -4.64 17.38
C MET A 216 0.09 -4.82 18.77
N ARG A 217 0.92 -4.99 19.81
CA ARG A 217 0.44 -5.08 21.20
C ARG A 217 -0.23 -3.79 21.70
N VAL A 218 0.16 -2.63 21.16
CA VAL A 218 -0.50 -1.35 21.48
C VAL A 218 -1.87 -1.27 20.81
N VAL A 219 -2.02 -1.82 19.60
CA VAL A 219 -3.28 -1.82 18.84
C VAL A 219 -4.33 -2.73 19.47
N LEU A 220 -3.91 -3.91 19.95
CA LEU A 220 -4.80 -4.90 20.55
C LEU A 220 -5.31 -4.49 21.94
N ALA A 221 -4.81 -3.38 22.51
CA ALA A 221 -5.24 -2.88 23.81
C ALA A 221 -6.57 -2.09 23.76
N ASP A 222 -7.14 -1.86 22.57
CA ASP A 222 -8.40 -1.14 22.33
C ASP A 222 -8.47 0.27 22.96
N GLN A 223 -7.42 1.08 22.76
CA GLN A 223 -7.27 2.35 23.47
C GLN A 223 -7.33 3.62 22.59
N GLY A 224 -7.78 3.53 21.33
CA GLY A 224 -7.97 4.70 20.48
C GLY A 224 -6.71 5.32 19.87
N LEU A 225 -6.90 6.28 18.95
CA LEU A 225 -5.81 6.96 18.20
C LEU A 225 -4.77 7.64 19.11
N ASP A 226 -5.17 8.24 20.23
CA ASP A 226 -4.26 8.90 21.18
C ASP A 226 -3.15 7.97 21.68
N ASN A 227 -3.52 6.74 22.04
CA ASN A 227 -2.54 5.78 22.57
C ASN A 227 -1.62 5.23 21.48
N VAL A 228 -2.14 5.08 20.25
CA VAL A 228 -1.33 4.74 19.08
C VAL A 228 -0.27 5.81 18.84
N VAL A 229 -0.67 7.08 18.76
CA VAL A 229 0.25 8.20 18.50
C VAL A 229 1.26 8.33 19.65
N GLN A 230 0.82 8.18 20.89
CA GLN A 230 1.70 8.27 22.05
C GLN A 230 2.68 7.09 22.15
N ALA A 231 2.35 5.92 21.61
CA ALA A 231 3.28 4.81 21.48
C ALA A 231 4.26 5.00 20.31
N LEU A 232 3.79 5.51 19.17
CA LEU A 232 4.64 5.85 18.02
C LEU A 232 5.66 6.92 18.41
N ALA A 233 5.26 7.97 19.11
CA ALA A 233 6.16 9.01 19.61
C ALA A 233 7.24 8.42 20.55
N ARG A 234 6.89 7.44 21.39
CA ARG A 234 7.83 6.72 22.27
C ARG A 234 8.82 5.83 21.51
N VAL A 235 8.35 5.13 20.48
CA VAL A 235 9.18 4.24 19.65
C VAL A 235 10.13 5.05 18.77
N LEU A 236 9.63 6.11 18.15
CA LEU A 236 10.38 7.00 17.26
C LEU A 236 11.24 8.02 18.03
N ARG A 237 10.96 8.23 19.32
CA ARG A 237 11.57 9.28 20.16
C ARG A 237 11.48 10.66 19.52
N ALA A 238 10.36 10.91 18.86
CA ALA A 238 10.09 12.12 18.09
C ALA A 238 8.62 12.52 18.25
N PRO A 239 8.28 13.81 18.12
CA PRO A 239 6.90 14.26 18.02
C PRO A 239 6.20 13.65 16.80
N VAL A 240 4.98 13.17 17.00
CA VAL A 240 4.14 12.53 15.98
C VAL A 240 2.76 13.16 15.99
N ALA A 241 2.19 13.40 14.82
CA ALA A 241 0.82 13.85 14.67
C ALA A 241 0.12 13.12 13.53
N ILE A 242 -1.20 13.03 13.60
CA ILE A 242 -2.06 12.50 12.54
C ILE A 242 -2.94 13.63 12.05
N GLU A 243 -3.01 13.78 10.75
CA GLU A 243 -3.86 14.71 10.04
C GLU A 243 -4.80 13.92 9.12
N ASP A 244 -6.06 14.35 8.98
CA ASP A 244 -6.96 13.73 8.02
C ASP A 244 -6.65 14.15 6.57
N ALA A 245 -7.39 13.62 5.60
CA ALA A 245 -7.22 13.97 4.19
C ALA A 245 -7.54 15.46 3.87
N SER A 246 -8.15 16.21 4.80
CA SER A 246 -8.57 17.60 4.61
C SER A 246 -7.62 18.63 5.20
N GLY A 247 -6.48 18.23 5.79
CA GLY A 247 -5.59 19.16 6.47
C GLY A 247 -5.90 19.34 7.96
N THR A 248 -6.90 18.64 8.50
CA THR A 248 -7.30 18.82 9.90
C THR A 248 -6.51 17.87 10.80
N GLU A 249 -5.77 18.42 11.77
CA GLU A 249 -5.09 17.63 12.79
C GLU A 249 -6.10 16.84 13.63
N LEU A 250 -5.96 15.51 13.65
CA LEU A 250 -6.81 14.60 14.42
C LEU A 250 -6.26 14.39 15.84
N VAL A 251 -4.94 14.23 15.97
CA VAL A 251 -4.27 13.96 17.25
C VAL A 251 -2.76 14.15 17.14
N HIS A 252 -2.12 14.57 18.23
CA HIS A 252 -0.67 14.65 18.35
C HIS A 252 -0.15 14.05 19.66
N ALA A 253 1.11 13.65 19.66
CA ALA A 253 1.87 13.37 20.86
C ALA A 253 3.32 13.79 20.68
N ASP A 254 3.86 14.50 21.67
CA ASP A 254 5.29 14.71 21.78
C ASP A 254 5.89 13.76 22.84
N PHE A 255 7.14 13.36 22.58
CA PHE A 255 7.89 12.37 23.36
C PHE A 255 8.10 12.80 24.82
N LEU A 256 8.19 14.11 25.07
CA LEU A 256 8.48 14.68 26.41
C LEU A 256 7.33 15.51 26.98
N SER A 257 6.41 16.02 26.16
CA SER A 257 5.27 16.84 26.60
C SER A 257 4.07 16.72 25.66
N ARG A 258 2.83 16.95 26.10
CA ARG A 258 1.65 17.05 25.19
C ARG A 258 1.56 18.42 24.48
N ARG A 259 2.70 19.10 24.25
CA ARG A 259 2.69 20.41 23.57
C ARG A 259 2.25 20.26 22.13
N ALA A 260 1.52 21.27 21.63
CA ALA A 260 1.12 21.35 20.23
C ALA A 260 2.35 21.23 19.32
N MET A 261 2.21 20.44 18.26
CA MET A 261 3.19 20.28 17.20
C MET A 261 2.64 21.03 15.98
N PRO A 262 3.09 22.27 15.70
CA PRO A 262 2.58 23.01 14.55
C PRO A 262 2.95 22.24 13.28
N LEU A 263 1.93 21.75 12.58
CA LEU A 263 2.09 21.09 11.29
C LEU A 263 2.35 22.12 10.19
N PRO A 264 3.17 21.78 9.18
CA PRO A 264 3.42 22.66 8.05
C PRO A 264 2.17 22.77 7.17
N SER A 265 1.97 23.93 6.54
CA SER A 265 0.77 24.21 5.73
C SER A 265 0.83 23.51 4.37
N ASP A 266 -0.30 22.97 3.91
CA ASP A 266 -0.47 22.42 2.55
C ASP A 266 -0.22 23.47 1.46
N SER A 267 -0.28 24.76 1.78
CA SER A 267 0.05 25.85 0.85
C SER A 267 1.55 26.00 0.57
N ASP A 268 2.42 25.37 1.36
CA ASP A 268 3.87 25.38 1.14
C ASP A 268 4.23 24.47 -0.05
N PRO A 269 4.96 24.96 -1.07
CA PRO A 269 5.28 24.18 -2.27
C PRO A 269 6.04 22.88 -1.99
N ALA A 270 6.94 22.88 -1.00
CA ALA A 270 7.72 21.72 -0.62
C ALA A 270 6.84 20.66 0.06
N VAL A 271 5.87 21.11 0.87
CA VAL A 271 4.85 20.26 1.51
C VAL A 271 3.94 19.65 0.45
N ALA A 272 3.37 20.47 -0.44
CA ALA A 272 2.48 20.01 -1.51
C ALA A 272 3.16 18.93 -2.39
N THR A 273 4.40 19.16 -2.80
CA THR A 273 5.17 18.20 -3.61
C THR A 273 5.40 16.87 -2.88
N ALA A 274 5.68 16.93 -1.57
CA ALA A 274 5.84 15.74 -0.76
C ALA A 274 4.53 14.98 -0.58
N LEU A 275 3.41 15.69 -0.37
CA LEU A 275 2.08 15.09 -0.24
C LEU A 275 1.62 14.40 -1.53
N ASP A 276 1.92 14.98 -2.69
CA ASP A 276 1.70 14.35 -4.01
C ASP A 276 2.52 13.06 -4.13
N THR A 277 3.77 13.10 -3.69
CA THR A 277 4.65 11.93 -3.69
C THR A 277 4.13 10.83 -2.75
N VAL A 278 3.64 11.19 -1.56
CA VAL A 278 3.02 10.28 -0.61
C VAL A 278 1.77 9.64 -1.20
N HIS A 279 0.91 10.42 -1.86
CA HIS A 279 -0.29 9.91 -2.52
C HIS A 279 0.05 8.96 -3.66
N ALA A 280 0.98 9.35 -4.55
CA ALA A 280 1.33 8.59 -5.73
C ALA A 280 2.14 7.33 -5.43
N ARG A 281 3.14 7.43 -4.53
CA ARG A 281 4.11 6.35 -4.27
C ARG A 281 3.84 5.57 -3.00
N ARG A 282 2.98 6.06 -2.11
CA ARG A 282 2.65 5.44 -0.81
C ARG A 282 3.88 5.14 0.05
N GLN A 283 4.83 6.07 0.06
CA GLN A 283 6.08 5.93 0.79
C GLN A 283 6.29 7.09 1.74
N VAL A 284 7.01 6.82 2.83
CA VAL A 284 7.41 7.84 3.80
C VAL A 284 8.39 8.80 3.13
N THR A 285 8.02 10.09 3.11
CA THR A 285 8.73 11.13 2.37
C THR A 285 9.20 12.22 3.32
N ALA A 286 10.44 12.68 3.15
CA ALA A 286 10.99 13.79 3.93
C ALA A 286 10.47 15.12 3.38
N VAL A 287 10.18 16.06 4.28
CA VAL A 287 9.63 17.38 3.98
C VAL A 287 10.45 18.44 4.70
N ARG A 288 10.82 19.47 3.95
CA ARG A 288 11.50 20.65 4.47
C ARG A 288 10.67 21.88 4.11
N PRO A 289 9.83 22.37 5.02
CA PRO A 289 9.03 23.57 4.77
C PRO A 289 9.93 24.79 4.56
N GLU A 290 9.53 25.67 3.65
CA GLU A 290 10.16 26.96 3.45
C GLU A 290 9.57 27.97 4.45
N LYS A 291 10.37 28.49 5.40
CA LYS A 291 9.90 29.60 6.23
C LYS A 291 9.90 30.90 5.43
N SER A 292 8.88 31.74 5.65
CA SER A 292 8.76 33.07 5.03
C SER A 292 9.92 34.03 5.33
N ASP A 293 10.74 33.75 6.35
CA ASP A 293 11.84 34.61 6.80
C ASP A 293 13.25 34.12 6.38
N GLY A 294 13.36 33.06 5.58
CA GLY A 294 14.65 32.55 5.08
C GLY A 294 15.48 31.73 6.07
N GLU A 295 14.97 31.47 7.28
CA GLU A 295 15.54 30.47 8.20
C GLU A 295 15.09 29.05 7.84
N ALA A 296 15.91 28.05 8.12
CA ALA A 296 15.52 26.65 7.96
C ALA A 296 14.32 26.32 8.89
N GLY A 297 13.25 25.77 8.30
CA GLY A 297 12.12 25.19 9.04
C GLY A 297 12.52 23.93 9.81
N ASP A 298 11.65 23.49 10.72
CA ASP A 298 11.79 22.15 11.32
C ASP A 298 11.69 21.10 10.19
N ASP A 299 12.52 20.07 10.25
CA ASP A 299 12.46 18.95 9.30
C ASP A 299 11.31 18.00 9.69
N PHE A 300 10.51 17.59 8.70
CA PHE A 300 9.40 16.66 8.89
C PHE A 300 9.52 15.43 8.00
N TRP A 301 8.81 14.38 8.38
CA TRP A 301 8.57 13.20 7.57
C TRP A 301 7.08 12.91 7.58
N VAL A 302 6.54 12.58 6.41
CA VAL A 302 5.13 12.26 6.22
C VAL A 302 4.98 10.85 5.67
N GLY A 303 4.15 10.05 6.32
CA GLY A 303 3.76 8.71 5.89
C GLY A 303 2.27 8.63 5.55
N PRO A 304 1.87 7.83 4.55
CA PRO A 304 0.47 7.66 4.20
C PRO A 304 -0.25 6.73 5.19
N VAL A 305 -1.49 7.08 5.54
CA VAL A 305 -2.46 6.16 6.16
C VAL A 305 -3.44 5.75 5.07
N VAL A 306 -3.39 4.47 4.67
CA VAL A 306 -4.16 3.95 3.52
C VAL A 306 -5.25 3.00 4.00
N ILE A 307 -6.49 3.22 3.56
CA ILE A 307 -7.60 2.26 3.70
C ILE A 307 -8.05 1.88 2.29
N GLY A 308 -8.01 0.58 1.97
CA GLY A 308 -8.27 0.10 0.61
C GLY A 308 -7.24 0.68 -0.37
N ASN A 309 -7.67 1.59 -1.24
CA ASN A 309 -6.81 2.25 -2.23
C ASN A 309 -6.70 3.78 -2.04
N GLU A 310 -7.26 4.31 -0.95
CA GLU A 310 -7.33 5.75 -0.69
C GLU A 310 -6.45 6.12 0.51
N VAL A 311 -5.77 7.27 0.41
CA VAL A 311 -5.07 7.87 1.54
C VAL A 311 -6.10 8.65 2.35
N VAL A 312 -6.43 8.15 3.54
CA VAL A 312 -7.48 8.73 4.40
C VAL A 312 -6.94 9.67 5.46
N ALA A 313 -5.63 9.59 5.73
CA ALA A 313 -4.93 10.42 6.70
C ALA A 313 -3.42 10.41 6.41
N ARG A 314 -2.70 11.30 7.08
CA ARG A 314 -1.26 11.52 6.98
C ARG A 314 -0.65 11.42 8.36
N LEU A 315 0.45 10.68 8.48
CA LEU A 315 1.21 10.53 9.72
C LEU A 315 2.47 11.37 9.64
N TRP A 316 2.52 12.43 10.45
CA TRP A 316 3.62 13.38 10.52
C TRP A 316 4.59 13.03 11.65
N VAL A 317 5.88 13.16 11.39
CA VAL A 317 6.95 12.98 12.37
C VAL A 317 7.91 14.16 12.25
N ARG A 318 8.15 14.90 13.34
CA ARG A 318 9.18 15.94 13.35
C ARG A 318 10.53 15.34 13.73
N ALA A 319 11.41 15.22 12.75
CA ALA A 319 12.75 14.67 12.93
C ALA A 319 13.68 15.24 11.84
N PRO A 320 14.99 15.40 12.12
CA PRO A 320 15.95 15.82 11.11
C PRO A 320 15.80 14.99 9.83
N SER A 321 15.86 15.64 8.67
CA SER A 321 15.69 15.00 7.35
C SER A 321 16.83 14.04 6.99
N GLN A 322 17.98 14.15 7.68
CA GLN A 322 19.06 13.15 7.67
C GLN A 322 18.82 12.00 8.67
N GLY A 323 17.76 12.07 9.48
CA GLY A 323 17.67 11.46 10.83
C GLY A 323 16.58 10.42 11.06
N LEU A 324 15.88 9.90 10.03
CA LEU A 324 15.17 8.62 10.17
C LEU A 324 15.99 7.50 9.52
N GLY A 325 16.54 6.64 10.36
CA GLY A 325 17.17 5.41 9.92
C GLY A 325 16.17 4.45 9.26
N PRO A 326 16.65 3.34 8.68
CA PRO A 326 15.77 2.36 8.03
C PRO A 326 14.74 1.73 8.98
N LEU A 327 15.05 1.64 10.28
CA LEU A 327 14.16 1.06 11.29
C LEU A 327 13.04 2.04 11.66
N GLU A 328 13.35 3.31 11.81
CA GLU A 328 12.38 4.35 12.15
C GLU A 328 11.43 4.61 10.99
N ARG A 329 11.92 4.63 9.74
CA ARG A 329 11.05 4.69 8.54
C ARG A 329 10.05 3.54 8.49
N ARG A 330 10.51 2.31 8.76
CA ARG A 330 9.62 1.15 8.86
C ARG A 330 8.62 1.30 10.01
N ALA A 331 8.99 1.92 11.13
CA ALA A 331 8.06 2.17 12.22
C ALA A 331 6.97 3.19 11.81
N VAL A 332 7.28 4.21 11.00
CA VAL A 332 6.27 5.13 10.42
C VAL A 332 5.33 4.39 9.47
N GLU A 333 5.86 3.57 8.54
CA GLU A 333 5.06 2.76 7.62
C GLU A 333 4.11 1.81 8.36
N ARG A 334 4.62 1.10 9.38
CA ARG A 334 3.81 0.19 10.20
C ARG A 334 2.83 0.95 11.08
N GLY A 335 3.21 2.12 11.59
CA GLY A 335 2.33 3.04 12.30
C GLY A 335 1.14 3.47 11.45
N GLY A 336 1.37 3.77 10.16
CA GLY A 336 0.31 4.07 9.20
C GLY A 336 -0.74 2.95 9.08
N LEU A 337 -0.32 1.68 9.07
CA LEU A 337 -1.25 0.52 9.05
C LEU A 337 -2.09 0.44 10.32
N VAL A 338 -1.48 0.72 11.48
CA VAL A 338 -2.18 0.71 12.77
C VAL A 338 -3.23 1.82 12.82
N VAL A 339 -2.86 3.02 12.41
CA VAL A 339 -3.77 4.17 12.35
C VAL A 339 -4.92 3.87 11.38
N ALA A 340 -4.62 3.27 10.22
CA ALA A 340 -5.64 2.87 9.26
C ALA A 340 -6.65 1.89 9.87
N MET A 341 -6.20 0.92 10.67
CA MET A 341 -7.07 -0.03 11.36
C MET A 341 -7.98 0.64 12.39
N GLU A 342 -7.43 1.54 13.21
CA GLU A 342 -8.21 2.28 14.20
C GLU A 342 -9.24 3.21 13.54
N MET A 343 -8.87 3.87 12.43
CA MET A 343 -9.80 4.66 11.64
C MET A 343 -10.88 3.80 10.97
N LEU A 344 -10.52 2.62 10.45
CA LEU A 344 -11.48 1.68 9.86
C LEU A 344 -12.47 1.17 10.91
N LYS A 345 -12.01 0.87 12.13
CA LYS A 345 -12.86 0.48 13.25
C LYS A 345 -13.87 1.58 13.59
N ARG A 346 -13.41 2.83 13.75
CA ARG A 346 -14.28 3.98 14.02
C ARG A 346 -15.29 4.21 12.91
N ARG A 347 -14.86 4.10 11.65
CA ARG A 347 -15.73 4.24 10.48
C ARG A 347 -16.80 3.13 10.46
N THR A 348 -16.40 1.88 10.67
CA THR A 348 -17.33 0.73 10.68
C THR A 348 -18.33 0.86 11.82
N ALA A 349 -17.88 1.26 13.01
CA ALA A 349 -18.77 1.50 14.15
C ALA A 349 -19.79 2.59 13.85
N LEU A 350 -19.36 3.72 13.28
CA LEU A 350 -20.25 4.82 12.88
C LEU A 350 -21.22 4.39 11.76
N GLU A 351 -20.75 3.63 10.76
CA GLU A 351 -21.60 3.11 9.68
C GLU A 351 -22.66 2.15 10.21
N VAL A 352 -22.30 1.27 11.15
CA VAL A 352 -23.25 0.38 11.84
C VAL A 352 -24.24 1.17 12.69
N GLU A 353 -23.76 2.16 13.45
CA GLU A 353 -24.61 3.04 14.25
C GLU A 353 -25.61 3.78 13.37
N LEU A 354 -25.17 4.42 12.28
CA LEU A 354 -26.05 5.12 11.34
C LEU A 354 -27.03 4.19 10.64
N ARG A 355 -26.62 2.95 10.34
CA ARG A 355 -27.52 1.93 9.79
C ARG A 355 -28.62 1.58 10.79
N LEU A 356 -28.27 1.29 12.04
CA LEU A 356 -29.25 0.98 13.10
C LEU A 356 -30.15 2.19 13.38
N SER A 357 -29.60 3.41 13.43
CA SER A 357 -30.38 4.65 13.57
C SER A 357 -31.38 4.82 12.43
N ARG A 358 -31.00 4.47 11.19
CA ARG A 358 -31.91 4.47 10.05
C ARG A 358 -33.02 3.42 10.20
N ASP A 359 -32.70 2.24 10.72
CA ASP A 359 -33.70 1.19 10.96
C ASP A 359 -34.71 1.66 12.02
N VAL A 360 -34.24 2.28 13.11
CA VAL A 360 -35.10 2.92 14.13
C VAL A 360 -35.99 4.00 13.51
N LEU A 361 -35.43 4.93 12.74
CA LEU A 361 -36.19 5.98 12.06
C LEU A 361 -37.22 5.41 11.08
N THR A 362 -36.89 4.30 10.41
CA THR A 362 -37.79 3.66 9.45
C THR A 362 -39.03 3.12 10.14
N ASP A 363 -38.86 2.43 11.26
CA ASP A 363 -39.95 1.89 12.08
C ASP A 363 -40.81 3.01 12.68
N LEU A 364 -40.20 4.06 13.24
CA LEU A 364 -40.94 5.21 13.79
C LEU A 364 -41.84 5.90 12.76
N MET A 365 -41.37 6.03 11.52
CA MET A 365 -42.10 6.76 10.48
C MET A 365 -43.14 5.92 9.74
N LEU A 366 -43.04 4.59 9.77
CA LEU A 366 -44.03 3.71 9.18
C LEU A 366 -45.18 3.41 10.16
N GLY A 367 -44.97 3.54 11.47
CA GLY A 367 -45.98 3.27 12.51
C GLY A 367 -46.24 1.77 12.73
N GLU A 368 -46.09 0.96 11.68
CA GLU A 368 -46.13 -0.50 11.68
C GLU A 368 -44.73 -1.06 11.36
N GLY A 369 -43.76 -0.72 12.21
CA GLY A 369 -42.37 -1.15 12.06
C GLY A 369 -42.14 -2.65 12.23
N ALA A 370 -40.97 -3.13 11.82
CA ALA A 370 -40.58 -4.54 11.95
C ALA A 370 -40.37 -4.95 13.42
N HIS A 371 -40.06 -4.00 14.30
CA HIS A 371 -39.79 -4.24 15.71
C HIS A 371 -41.01 -3.88 16.59
N ARG A 372 -41.15 -4.58 17.72
CA ARG A 372 -42.13 -4.19 18.75
C ARG A 372 -41.67 -2.89 19.42
N PRO A 373 -42.60 -2.05 19.92
CA PRO A 373 -42.26 -0.78 20.57
C PRO A 373 -41.18 -0.89 21.66
N ALA A 374 -41.23 -1.93 22.50
CA ALA A 374 -40.23 -2.15 23.56
C ALA A 374 -38.82 -2.45 23.00
N ASP A 375 -38.74 -3.24 21.92
CA ASP A 375 -37.47 -3.59 21.28
C ASP A 375 -36.84 -2.37 20.60
N LEU A 376 -37.69 -1.51 20.01
CA LEU A 376 -37.28 -0.25 19.38
C LEU A 376 -36.73 0.76 20.40
N LEU A 377 -37.40 0.90 21.55
CA LEU A 377 -36.93 1.76 22.66
C LEU A 377 -35.58 1.26 23.20
N ALA A 378 -35.43 -0.05 23.42
CA ALA A 378 -34.17 -0.64 23.88
C ALA A 378 -33.04 -0.48 22.85
N LEU A 379 -33.34 -0.62 21.55
CA LEU A 379 -32.36 -0.37 20.49
C LEU A 379 -31.93 1.09 20.46
N ALA A 380 -32.86 2.03 20.55
CA ALA A 380 -32.56 3.46 20.61
C ALA A 380 -31.71 3.82 21.84
N GLU A 381 -32.05 3.28 23.01
CA GLU A 381 -31.32 3.49 24.26
C GLU A 381 -29.87 2.97 24.17
N ASN A 382 -29.67 1.78 23.56
CA ASN A 382 -28.33 1.22 23.31
C ASN A 382 -27.47 2.10 22.37
N LEU A 383 -28.11 2.88 21.49
CA LEU A 383 -27.43 3.86 20.63
C LEU A 383 -27.24 5.23 21.33
N GLY A 384 -27.71 5.37 22.57
CA GLY A 384 -27.63 6.60 23.38
C GLY A 384 -28.76 7.61 23.12
N HIS A 385 -29.82 7.19 22.43
CA HIS A 385 -31.00 7.98 22.11
C HIS A 385 -32.13 7.63 23.08
N ASP A 386 -32.61 8.61 23.84
CA ASP A 386 -33.74 8.42 24.75
C ASP A 386 -35.03 8.79 24.04
N LEU A 387 -35.82 7.80 23.61
CA LEU A 387 -37.13 8.00 22.95
C LEU A 387 -38.32 7.99 23.94
N SER A 388 -38.07 7.95 25.26
CA SER A 388 -39.14 7.89 26.28
C SER A 388 -39.80 9.25 26.54
N GLY A 389 -39.13 10.35 26.19
CA GLY A 389 -39.63 11.71 26.32
C GLY A 389 -40.06 12.32 24.97
N PRO A 390 -40.59 13.57 25.00
CA PRO A 390 -41.00 14.24 23.78
C PRO A 390 -39.81 14.67 22.90
N HIS A 391 -39.99 14.56 21.58
CA HIS A 391 -38.99 14.90 20.57
C HIS A 391 -39.56 15.86 19.53
N ARG A 392 -38.80 16.90 19.15
CA ARG A 392 -39.10 17.64 17.92
C ARG A 392 -38.46 16.95 16.73
N VAL A 393 -39.25 16.73 15.68
CA VAL A 393 -38.77 16.24 14.40
C VAL A 393 -38.25 17.43 13.60
N LEU A 394 -36.99 17.38 13.19
CA LEU A 394 -36.39 18.31 12.25
C LEU A 394 -36.13 17.58 10.94
N VAL A 395 -36.49 18.21 9.82
CA VAL A 395 -36.16 17.70 8.49
C VAL A 395 -35.39 18.76 7.71
N ALA A 396 -34.35 18.33 7.02
CA ALA A 396 -33.50 19.21 6.23
C ALA A 396 -33.43 18.75 4.78
N SER A 397 -33.28 19.71 3.87
CA SER A 397 -32.96 19.51 2.45
C SER A 397 -31.71 20.32 2.10
N LEU A 398 -30.95 19.81 1.15
CA LEU A 398 -29.81 20.49 0.56
C LEU A 398 -30.03 20.60 -0.95
N ASP A 399 -30.38 21.79 -1.44
CA ASP A 399 -30.52 22.04 -2.88
C ASP A 399 -29.14 22.36 -3.46
N THR A 400 -28.49 21.33 -4.00
CA THR A 400 -27.29 21.48 -4.82
C THR A 400 -27.75 22.00 -6.18
N GLY A 401 -27.50 23.28 -6.49
CA GLY A 401 -27.89 23.86 -7.78
C GLY A 401 -27.40 23.06 -9.00
N ARG A 402 -27.74 23.49 -10.22
CA ARG A 402 -27.43 22.78 -11.49
C ARG A 402 -25.94 22.42 -11.74
N SER A 403 -25.01 22.88 -10.89
CA SER A 403 -23.56 22.75 -11.07
C SER A 403 -22.87 21.70 -10.17
N GLY A 404 -23.59 21.05 -9.23
CA GLY A 404 -23.01 20.03 -8.35
C GLY A 404 -23.28 18.58 -8.82
N PRO A 405 -22.40 17.60 -8.50
CA PRO A 405 -22.71 16.19 -8.71
C PRO A 405 -23.94 15.81 -7.89
N ARG A 406 -25.06 15.50 -8.58
CA ARG A 406 -26.32 15.00 -8.00
C ARG A 406 -26.21 13.54 -7.55
N GLU A 407 -25.11 13.16 -6.91
CA GLU A 407 -24.97 11.82 -6.34
C GLU A 407 -25.71 11.80 -5.00
N PRO A 408 -26.85 11.07 -4.89
CA PRO A 408 -27.67 11.07 -3.68
C PRO A 408 -26.89 10.59 -2.44
N GLU A 409 -25.93 9.70 -2.67
CA GLU A 409 -25.08 9.12 -1.62
C GLU A 409 -24.12 10.17 -1.01
N VAL A 410 -23.56 11.07 -1.83
CA VAL A 410 -22.67 12.15 -1.36
C VAL A 410 -23.47 13.21 -0.60
N SER A 411 -24.64 13.59 -1.10
CA SER A 411 -25.52 14.56 -0.43
C SER A 411 -26.00 14.03 0.92
N GLY A 412 -26.44 12.78 0.99
CA GLY A 412 -26.86 12.13 2.23
C GLY A 412 -25.75 12.11 3.30
N ARG A 413 -24.53 11.72 2.92
CA ARG A 413 -23.39 11.71 3.85
C ARG A 413 -23.09 13.11 4.42
N ARG A 414 -23.22 14.16 3.61
CA ARG A 414 -23.05 15.56 4.07
C ARG A 414 -24.13 15.95 5.08
N MET A 415 -25.38 15.56 4.84
CA MET A 415 -26.49 15.88 5.75
C MET A 415 -26.32 15.25 7.13
N VAL A 416 -25.97 13.97 7.18
CA VAL A 416 -25.70 13.27 8.45
C VAL A 416 -24.49 13.86 9.15
N SER A 417 -23.40 14.12 8.42
CA SER A 417 -22.19 14.70 9.00
C SER A 417 -22.43 16.09 9.59
N ALA A 418 -23.21 16.93 8.89
CA ALA A 418 -23.61 18.25 9.39
C ALA A 418 -24.49 18.14 10.64
N ALA A 419 -25.43 17.20 10.66
CA ALA A 419 -26.30 16.95 11.81
C ALA A 419 -25.49 16.52 13.05
N LEU A 420 -24.58 15.54 12.89
CA LEU A 420 -23.73 15.08 13.98
C LEU A 420 -22.91 16.22 14.58
N ARG A 421 -22.30 17.08 13.74
CA ARG A 421 -21.57 18.29 14.19
C ARG A 421 -22.46 19.30 14.90
N ALA A 422 -23.66 19.56 14.37
CA ALA A 422 -24.61 20.50 14.97
C ALA A 422 -25.13 20.04 16.33
N THR A 423 -25.09 18.73 16.59
CA THR A 423 -25.56 18.10 17.83
C THR A 423 -24.44 17.73 18.80
N ASP A 424 -23.20 18.08 18.49
CA ASP A 424 -22.08 17.76 19.37
C ASP A 424 -22.29 18.38 20.78
N GLY A 425 -21.97 17.60 21.81
CA GLY A 425 -22.21 17.95 23.21
C GLY A 425 -23.67 17.92 23.71
N ILE A 426 -24.68 17.66 22.86
CA ILE A 426 -26.09 17.54 23.30
C ILE A 426 -26.33 16.18 23.97
N ARG A 427 -26.99 16.15 25.12
CA ARG A 427 -27.41 14.93 25.84
C ARG A 427 -28.87 15.06 26.32
N PRO A 428 -29.73 14.02 26.20
CA PRO A 428 -29.52 12.76 25.47
C PRO A 428 -29.17 12.97 23.99
N LYS A 429 -28.51 11.99 23.36
CA LYS A 429 -28.00 12.16 21.99
C LYS A 429 -29.18 12.28 21.02
N PRO A 430 -29.24 13.30 20.14
CA PRO A 430 -30.29 13.38 19.11
C PRO A 430 -30.16 12.25 18.09
N LEU A 431 -31.28 11.62 17.70
CA LEU A 431 -31.28 10.56 16.67
C LEU A 431 -31.21 11.20 15.29
N VAL A 432 -30.23 10.82 14.47
CA VAL A 432 -29.97 11.41 13.15
C VAL A 432 -30.01 10.33 12.08
N GLY A 433 -30.57 10.63 10.91
CA GLY A 433 -30.51 9.75 9.75
C GLY A 433 -30.99 10.38 8.46
N LEU A 434 -31.25 9.53 7.46
CA LEU A 434 -31.64 9.91 6.10
C LEU A 434 -32.83 9.11 5.64
N ARG A 435 -33.76 9.76 4.94
CA ARG A 435 -34.84 9.09 4.22
C ARG A 435 -35.30 9.92 3.03
N GLN A 436 -35.43 9.30 1.86
CA GLN A 436 -35.95 9.92 0.63
C GLN A 436 -35.32 11.31 0.35
N ASP A 437 -33.98 11.37 0.39
CA ASP A 437 -33.16 12.57 0.16
C ASP A 437 -33.37 13.73 1.14
N ALA A 438 -34.04 13.48 2.27
CA ALA A 438 -34.13 14.40 3.40
C ALA A 438 -33.32 13.89 4.60
N GLY A 439 -32.59 14.80 5.24
CA GLY A 439 -31.96 14.56 6.53
C GLY A 439 -33.01 14.66 7.62
N ILE A 440 -33.01 13.73 8.57
CA ILE A 440 -33.91 13.74 9.74
C ILE A 440 -33.10 13.82 11.02
N MET A 441 -33.59 14.61 11.96
CA MET A 441 -33.09 14.68 13.33
C MET A 441 -34.25 14.67 14.32
N LEU A 442 -34.20 13.77 15.31
CA LEU A 442 -35.11 13.77 16.45
C LEU A 442 -34.40 14.44 17.63
N LEU A 443 -34.88 15.63 17.99
CA LEU A 443 -34.27 16.46 19.01
C LEU A 443 -35.07 16.34 20.32
N PRO A 444 -34.49 15.84 21.42
CA PRO A 444 -35.20 15.71 22.70
C PRO A 444 -35.59 17.10 23.24
N THR A 445 -36.84 17.30 23.64
CA THR A 445 -37.32 18.61 24.11
C THR A 445 -36.95 18.90 25.57
N ALA A 446 -36.68 17.85 26.36
CA ALA A 446 -36.38 17.97 27.79
C ALA A 446 -34.88 18.14 28.11
N SER A 447 -34.02 18.36 27.10
CA SER A 447 -32.58 18.49 27.32
C SER A 447 -32.20 19.86 27.87
N THR A 448 -31.51 19.89 29.02
CA THR A 448 -30.94 21.12 29.61
C THR A 448 -29.82 21.73 28.76
N SER A 449 -29.25 20.96 27.83
CA SER A 449 -28.19 21.40 26.92
C SER A 449 -28.73 22.16 25.70
N ILE A 450 -30.06 22.15 25.49
CA ILE A 450 -30.71 22.81 24.36
C ILE A 450 -31.38 24.09 24.86
N ARG A 451 -30.85 25.24 24.44
CA ARG A 451 -31.48 26.54 24.74
C ARG A 451 -32.71 26.79 23.87
N SER A 452 -32.62 26.45 22.58
CA SER A 452 -33.71 26.56 21.62
C SER A 452 -33.57 25.54 20.49
N PRO A 453 -34.63 24.80 20.13
CA PRO A 453 -34.62 23.94 18.94
C PRO A 453 -34.25 24.70 17.65
N ARG A 454 -34.62 25.98 17.55
CA ARG A 454 -34.31 26.82 16.38
C ARG A 454 -32.82 27.12 16.26
N GLU A 455 -32.10 27.22 17.37
CA GLU A 455 -30.64 27.36 17.36
C GLU A 455 -29.96 26.08 16.86
N VAL A 456 -30.44 24.90 17.25
CA VAL A 456 -29.90 23.63 16.74
C VAL A 456 -30.15 23.50 15.23
N ALA A 457 -31.35 23.83 14.77
CA ALA A 457 -31.67 23.87 13.34
C ALA A 457 -30.80 24.88 12.56
N GLY A 458 -30.53 26.05 13.16
CA GLY A 458 -29.63 27.06 12.59
C GLY A 458 -28.19 26.57 12.48
N ARG A 459 -27.68 25.88 13.51
CA ARG A 459 -26.36 25.23 13.47
C ARG A 459 -26.30 24.14 12.40
N TRP A 460 -27.34 23.31 12.29
CA TRP A 460 -27.40 22.27 11.26
C TRP A 460 -27.38 22.86 9.85
N ARG A 461 -28.16 23.92 9.60
CA ARG A 461 -28.13 24.66 8.33
C ARG A 461 -26.74 25.23 8.02
N ALA A 462 -26.10 25.88 9.00
CA ALA A 462 -24.77 26.45 8.82
C ALA A 462 -23.71 25.37 8.52
N GLU A 463 -23.77 24.21 9.17
CA GLU A 463 -22.88 23.08 8.89
C GLU A 463 -23.12 22.46 7.51
N LEU A 464 -24.38 22.41 7.05
CA LEU A 464 -24.73 21.97 5.70
C LEU A 464 -24.11 22.89 4.64
N GLU A 465 -24.27 24.21 4.79
CA GLU A 465 -23.71 25.22 3.89
C GLU A 465 -22.17 25.21 3.94
N ARG A 466 -21.57 24.95 5.10
CA ARG A 466 -20.12 24.78 5.24
C ARG A 466 -19.58 23.58 4.47
N LEU A 467 -20.30 22.45 4.48
CA LEU A 467 -19.92 21.23 3.76
C LEU A 467 -20.29 21.28 2.25
N ALA A 468 -21.13 22.22 1.85
CA ALA A 468 -21.58 22.41 0.48
C ALA A 468 -21.80 23.91 0.17
N PRO A 469 -20.74 24.69 -0.07
CA PRO A 469 -20.82 26.16 -0.21
C PRO A 469 -21.71 26.64 -1.36
N ASP A 470 -21.84 25.85 -2.43
CA ASP A 470 -22.65 26.16 -3.61
C ASP A 470 -24.11 25.68 -3.50
N SER A 471 -24.56 25.32 -2.30
CA SER A 471 -25.87 24.70 -2.06
C SER A 471 -26.69 25.49 -1.06
N VAL A 472 -28.01 25.45 -1.22
CA VAL A 472 -28.95 26.14 -0.33
C VAL A 472 -29.57 25.12 0.63
N ALA A 473 -29.35 25.31 1.93
CA ALA A 473 -29.87 24.42 2.96
C ALA A 473 -31.14 24.98 3.60
N THR A 474 -32.21 24.18 3.61
CA THR A 474 -33.49 24.53 4.25
C THR A 474 -33.77 23.52 5.36
N VAL A 475 -34.17 24.00 6.54
CA VAL A 475 -34.48 23.14 7.71
C VAL A 475 -35.86 23.49 8.25
N VAL A 476 -36.73 22.50 8.41
CA VAL A 476 -38.08 22.65 8.97
C VAL A 476 -38.15 21.97 10.34
N LEU A 477 -38.72 22.67 11.32
CA LEU A 477 -39.01 22.15 12.65
C LEU A 477 -40.49 21.80 12.79
N ALA A 478 -40.81 20.54 13.08
CA ALA A 478 -42.17 20.10 13.34
C ALA A 478 -42.61 20.32 14.80
N GLU A 479 -43.87 20.02 15.08
CA GLU A 479 -44.41 19.92 16.44
C GLU A 479 -43.73 18.78 17.22
N PRO A 480 -43.62 18.89 18.57
CA PRO A 480 -43.11 17.79 19.39
C PRO A 480 -44.00 16.54 19.27
N CYS A 481 -43.38 15.39 19.03
CA CYS A 481 -43.97 14.06 19.20
C CYS A 481 -43.82 13.66 20.67
N ALA A 482 -44.92 13.29 21.33
CA ALA A 482 -44.90 12.81 22.71
C ALA A 482 -44.82 11.27 22.76
N ASP A 483 -45.43 10.61 21.78
CA ASP A 483 -45.53 9.16 21.70
C ASP A 483 -45.00 8.61 20.36
N LEU A 484 -44.67 7.31 20.34
CA LEU A 484 -44.18 6.63 19.13
C LEU A 484 -45.17 6.68 17.95
N GLY A 485 -46.46 6.80 18.24
CA GLY A 485 -47.51 6.91 17.21
C GLY A 485 -47.59 8.27 16.52
N ASP A 486 -46.94 9.31 17.05
CA ASP A 486 -46.99 10.66 16.49
C ASP A 486 -46.05 10.83 15.29
N TYR A 487 -44.96 10.05 15.26
CA TYR A 487 -43.87 10.20 14.29
C TYR A 487 -44.29 10.04 12.82
N PRO A 488 -45.17 9.09 12.42
CA PRO A 488 -45.60 8.97 11.03
C PRO A 488 -46.26 10.25 10.51
N ALA A 489 -47.21 10.80 11.28
CA ALA A 489 -47.94 12.01 10.93
C ALA A 489 -47.01 13.24 10.97
N ALA A 490 -46.22 13.39 12.02
CA ALA A 490 -45.28 14.50 12.15
C ALA A 490 -44.25 14.52 11.02
N PHE A 491 -43.71 13.35 10.63
CA PHE A 491 -42.76 13.24 9.52
C PHE A 491 -43.41 13.57 8.16
N ALA A 492 -44.62 13.07 7.90
CA ALA A 492 -45.34 13.36 6.66
C ALA A 492 -45.57 14.87 6.47
N VAL A 493 -46.02 15.55 7.54
CA VAL A 493 -46.25 17.00 7.55
C VAL A 493 -44.95 17.77 7.41
N ALA A 494 -43.92 17.42 8.18
CA ALA A 494 -42.62 18.08 8.13
C ALA A 494 -41.98 17.98 6.73
N ARG A 495 -42.07 16.82 6.08
CA ARG A 495 -41.56 16.60 4.73
C ARG A 495 -42.33 17.41 3.68
N GLY A 496 -43.65 17.48 3.79
CA GLY A 496 -44.47 18.33 2.91
C GLY A 496 -44.11 19.81 3.06
N ALA A 497 -44.01 20.28 4.29
CA ALA A 497 -43.56 21.64 4.60
C ALA A 497 -42.13 21.92 4.09
N LEU A 498 -41.22 20.96 4.18
CA LEU A 498 -39.86 21.08 3.64
C LEU A 498 -39.88 21.23 2.11
N ARG A 499 -40.70 20.47 1.39
CA ARG A 499 -40.84 20.60 -0.07
C ARG A 499 -41.39 21.97 -0.46
N LEU A 500 -42.40 22.46 0.25
CA LEU A 500 -42.95 23.81 0.07
C LEU A 500 -41.91 24.90 0.39
N ALA A 501 -41.18 24.76 1.50
CA ALA A 501 -40.15 25.71 1.90
C ALA A 501 -39.02 25.79 0.87
N THR A 502 -38.60 24.66 0.31
CA THR A 502 -37.45 24.58 -0.61
C THR A 502 -37.74 25.25 -1.96
N HIS A 503 -39.01 25.25 -2.42
CA HIS A 503 -39.40 25.83 -3.71
C HIS A 503 -40.09 27.20 -3.58
N GLY A 504 -40.22 27.73 -2.37
CA GLY A 504 -40.90 29.01 -2.09
C GLY A 504 -39.98 30.08 -1.50
N ALA A 505 -40.58 31.16 -1.01
CA ALA A 505 -39.88 32.30 -0.41
C ALA A 505 -39.08 31.96 0.88
N ALA A 506 -39.24 30.75 1.42
CA ALA A 506 -38.56 30.28 2.62
C ALA A 506 -37.30 29.45 2.33
N ALA A 507 -36.89 29.33 1.07
CA ALA A 507 -35.68 28.61 0.69
C ALA A 507 -34.44 29.18 1.39
N GLY A 508 -33.56 28.31 1.89
CA GLY A 508 -32.34 28.71 2.60
C GLY A 508 -32.56 29.14 4.05
N ARG A 509 -33.76 28.94 4.60
CA ARG A 509 -34.11 29.37 5.97
C ARG A 509 -34.38 28.20 6.91
N VAL A 510 -34.35 28.53 8.20
CA VAL A 510 -34.91 27.69 9.26
C VAL A 510 -36.36 28.11 9.46
N VAL A 511 -37.29 27.18 9.23
CA VAL A 511 -38.73 27.43 9.27
C VAL A 511 -39.37 26.60 10.38
N ASP A 512 -40.08 27.24 11.30
CA ASP A 512 -40.92 26.52 12.27
C ASP A 512 -42.26 26.20 11.61
N LEU A 513 -42.78 24.99 11.77
CA LEU A 513 -44.04 24.57 11.16
C LEU A 513 -45.20 25.47 11.59
N THR A 514 -45.13 26.11 12.76
CA THR A 514 -46.12 27.12 13.18
C THR A 514 -46.22 28.31 12.22
N GLU A 515 -45.18 28.58 11.42
CA GLU A 515 -45.15 29.64 10.40
C GLU A 515 -45.96 29.27 9.14
N PHE A 516 -46.25 27.98 8.92
CA PHE A 516 -46.97 27.50 7.72
C PHE A 516 -48.50 27.64 7.79
N GLY A 517 -49.07 28.01 8.93
CA GLY A 517 -50.49 28.30 9.07
C GLY A 517 -51.39 27.21 8.45
N LEU A 518 -52.25 27.59 7.50
CA LEU A 518 -53.22 26.69 6.88
C LEU A 518 -52.58 25.53 6.06
N TYR A 519 -51.38 25.71 5.53
CA TYR A 519 -50.66 24.62 4.85
C TYR A 519 -50.46 23.41 5.76
N THR A 520 -50.29 23.62 7.07
CA THR A 520 -50.15 22.54 8.05
C THR A 520 -51.43 21.72 8.19
N VAL A 521 -52.60 22.37 8.14
CA VAL A 521 -53.91 21.70 8.21
C VAL A 521 -54.13 20.85 6.96
N LEU A 522 -53.80 21.39 5.80
CA LEU A 522 -53.87 20.67 4.53
C LEU A 522 -52.95 19.44 4.52
N LEU A 523 -51.71 19.60 5.00
CA LEU A 523 -50.74 18.50 5.10
C LEU A 523 -51.12 17.42 6.13
N ARG A 524 -51.98 17.73 7.10
CA ARG A 524 -52.51 16.78 8.09
C ARG A 524 -53.80 16.08 7.64
N SER A 525 -54.43 16.52 6.55
CA SER A 525 -55.71 15.96 6.12
C SER A 525 -55.56 14.50 5.69
N SER A 526 -56.35 13.61 6.30
CA SER A 526 -56.39 12.19 5.95
C SER A 526 -57.24 11.91 4.71
N ASP A 527 -58.10 12.86 4.31
CA ASP A 527 -58.93 12.80 3.11
C ASP A 527 -58.74 14.08 2.28
N PRO A 528 -57.78 14.09 1.35
CA PRO A 528 -57.51 15.27 0.53
C PRO A 528 -58.45 15.39 -0.67
N GLU A 529 -59.25 14.37 -1.01
CA GLU A 529 -60.00 14.31 -2.28
C GLU A 529 -60.95 15.51 -2.49
N PRO A 530 -61.80 15.91 -1.52
CA PRO A 530 -62.71 17.04 -1.72
C PRO A 530 -61.96 18.37 -1.93
N LEU A 531 -60.80 18.53 -1.28
CA LEU A 531 -59.96 19.72 -1.41
C LEU A 531 -59.27 19.73 -2.78
N LEU A 532 -58.77 18.58 -3.23
CA LEU A 532 -58.17 18.41 -4.55
C LEU A 532 -59.17 18.64 -5.68
N GLU A 533 -60.40 18.16 -5.53
CA GLU A 533 -61.50 18.41 -6.47
C GLU A 533 -61.88 19.90 -6.50
N PHE A 534 -61.97 20.54 -5.33
CA PHE A 534 -62.17 21.98 -5.23
C PHE A 534 -61.06 22.77 -5.95
N ALA A 535 -59.79 22.45 -5.69
CA ALA A 535 -58.65 23.14 -6.29
C ALA A 535 -58.57 22.91 -7.80
N SER A 536 -58.79 21.67 -8.25
CA SER A 536 -58.74 21.32 -9.67
C SER A 536 -59.87 22.00 -10.45
N THR A 537 -61.10 22.00 -9.91
CA THR A 537 -62.26 22.67 -10.52
C THR A 537 -62.07 24.19 -10.57
N THR A 538 -61.57 24.79 -9.49
CA THR A 538 -61.36 26.24 -9.41
C THR A 538 -60.27 26.72 -10.36
N LEU A 539 -59.18 25.96 -10.52
CA LEU A 539 -58.03 26.34 -11.35
C LEU A 539 -58.09 25.81 -12.79
N ALA A 540 -59.02 24.89 -13.12
CA ALA A 540 -59.15 24.28 -14.44
C ALA A 540 -59.25 25.28 -15.61
N PRO A 541 -60.05 26.37 -15.52
CA PRO A 541 -60.15 27.35 -16.61
C PRO A 541 -58.82 28.01 -16.95
N LEU A 542 -57.96 28.25 -15.94
CA LEU A 542 -56.64 28.83 -16.12
C LEU A 542 -55.65 27.83 -16.69
N ARG A 543 -55.59 26.62 -16.12
CA ARG A 543 -54.70 25.55 -16.61
C ARG A 543 -54.98 25.24 -18.08
N ALA A 544 -56.25 25.08 -18.45
CA ALA A 544 -56.66 24.86 -19.84
C ALA A 544 -56.38 26.05 -20.76
N HIS A 545 -56.30 27.28 -20.24
CA HIS A 545 -55.90 28.44 -21.04
C HIS A 545 -54.39 28.47 -21.28
N ASP A 546 -53.60 28.30 -20.21
CA ASP A 546 -52.14 28.28 -20.24
C ASP A 546 -51.62 27.16 -21.16
N GLU A 547 -52.20 25.95 -21.08
CA GLU A 547 -51.87 24.83 -21.97
C GLU A 547 -52.17 25.12 -23.45
N ARG A 548 -53.36 25.69 -23.75
CA ARG A 548 -53.76 25.95 -25.14
C ARG A 548 -53.02 27.12 -25.79
N ARG A 549 -52.59 28.11 -24.99
CA ARG A 549 -52.01 29.36 -25.50
C ARG A 549 -50.51 29.52 -25.20
N GLY A 550 -49.92 28.59 -24.45
CA GLY A 550 -48.53 28.70 -23.99
C GLY A 550 -48.31 29.91 -23.09
N THR A 551 -49.32 30.30 -22.31
CA THR A 551 -49.24 31.43 -21.37
C THR A 551 -48.88 30.96 -19.96
N ASP A 552 -48.59 31.91 -19.07
CA ASP A 552 -48.28 31.65 -17.65
C ASP A 552 -49.13 32.56 -16.74
N LEU A 553 -50.45 32.47 -16.93
CA LEU A 553 -51.43 33.22 -16.14
C LEU A 553 -51.47 32.70 -14.70
N LEU A 554 -51.25 31.40 -14.48
CA LEU A 554 -51.19 30.83 -13.13
C LEU A 554 -50.07 31.46 -12.29
N ARG A 555 -48.86 31.65 -12.86
CA ARG A 555 -47.78 32.38 -12.17
C ARG A 555 -48.12 33.85 -11.96
N THR A 556 -48.81 34.46 -12.92
CA THR A 556 -49.24 35.86 -12.78
C THR A 556 -50.24 36.02 -11.64
N LEU A 557 -51.16 35.06 -11.47
CA LEU A 557 -52.11 35.02 -10.37
C LEU A 557 -51.42 34.84 -9.01
N ARG A 558 -50.43 33.94 -8.91
CA ARG A 558 -49.63 33.76 -7.69
C ARG A 558 -48.95 35.06 -7.26
N ALA A 559 -48.18 35.67 -8.16
CA ALA A 559 -47.49 36.94 -7.88
C ALA A 559 -48.47 38.06 -7.52
N TYR A 560 -49.61 38.14 -8.21
CA TYR A 560 -50.65 39.13 -7.90
C TYR A 560 -51.20 38.98 -6.48
N LEU A 561 -51.45 37.75 -6.02
CA LEU A 561 -51.95 37.49 -4.68
C LEU A 561 -50.87 37.73 -3.62
N GLU A 562 -49.62 37.34 -3.86
CA GLU A 562 -48.47 37.53 -2.95
C GLU A 562 -48.18 39.01 -2.68
N HIS A 563 -48.19 39.85 -3.72
CA HIS A 563 -47.94 41.29 -3.58
C HIS A 563 -49.18 42.10 -3.16
N GLY A 564 -50.23 41.46 -2.66
CA GLY A 564 -51.42 42.18 -2.21
C GLY A 564 -52.25 42.81 -3.33
N GLY A 565 -51.97 42.49 -4.60
CA GLY A 565 -52.60 43.10 -5.78
C GLY A 565 -51.86 44.32 -6.35
N ARG A 566 -50.66 44.65 -5.83
CA ARG A 566 -49.85 45.78 -6.28
C ARG A 566 -49.17 45.51 -7.63
N THR A 567 -49.77 45.98 -8.71
CA THR A 567 -49.35 45.68 -10.10
C THR A 567 -47.92 46.12 -10.44
N SER A 568 -47.37 47.14 -9.77
CA SER A 568 -45.98 47.57 -9.90
C SER A 568 -44.99 46.53 -9.36
N GLU A 569 -45.28 45.94 -8.20
CA GLU A 569 -44.44 44.92 -7.56
C GLU A 569 -44.52 43.59 -8.33
N VAL A 570 -45.73 43.22 -8.78
CA VAL A 570 -45.95 42.06 -9.65
C VAL A 570 -45.21 42.19 -10.97
N GLY A 571 -45.22 43.38 -11.59
CA GLY A 571 -44.50 43.64 -12.83
C GLY A 571 -42.98 43.51 -12.66
N ALA A 572 -42.44 43.97 -11.53
CA ALA A 572 -41.02 43.84 -11.21
C ALA A 572 -40.60 42.37 -11.03
N GLU A 573 -41.39 41.56 -10.32
CA GLU A 573 -41.09 40.12 -10.13
C GLU A 573 -41.17 39.32 -11.44
N LEU A 574 -42.23 39.56 -12.22
CA LEU A 574 -42.46 38.83 -13.47
C LEU A 574 -41.65 39.39 -14.65
N MET A 575 -40.87 40.46 -14.43
CA MET A 575 -40.11 41.19 -15.45
C MET A 575 -40.98 41.67 -16.62
N VAL A 576 -42.17 42.19 -16.33
CA VAL A 576 -43.12 42.74 -17.31
C VAL A 576 -43.63 44.11 -16.91
N HIS A 577 -44.10 44.90 -17.87
CA HIS A 577 -44.66 46.22 -17.60
C HIS A 577 -45.97 46.13 -16.80
N ALA A 578 -46.24 47.09 -15.91
CA ALA A 578 -47.44 47.11 -15.06
C ALA A 578 -48.76 47.04 -15.87
N ASN A 579 -48.82 47.67 -17.05
CA ASN A 579 -49.96 47.57 -17.98
C ASN A 579 -50.21 46.13 -18.47
N THR A 580 -49.15 45.35 -18.68
CA THR A 580 -49.27 43.94 -19.06
C THR A 580 -49.81 43.11 -17.90
N VAL A 581 -49.44 43.44 -16.66
CA VAL A 581 -50.03 42.81 -15.46
C VAL A 581 -51.52 43.11 -15.40
N LEU A 582 -51.95 44.37 -15.57
CA LEU A 582 -53.38 44.74 -15.58
C LEU A 582 -54.18 43.97 -16.64
N ASN A 583 -53.63 43.85 -17.86
CA ASN A 583 -54.28 43.07 -18.92
C ASN A 583 -54.39 41.59 -18.56
N ARG A 584 -53.37 41.01 -17.91
CA ARG A 584 -53.40 39.62 -17.44
C ARG A 584 -54.37 39.43 -16.27
N VAL A 585 -54.49 40.39 -15.36
CA VAL A 585 -55.44 40.37 -14.24
C VAL A 585 -56.89 40.41 -14.75
N ALA A 586 -57.22 41.33 -15.67
CA ALA A 586 -58.54 41.34 -16.31
C ALA A 586 -58.86 40.02 -17.04
N ARG A 587 -57.82 39.38 -17.60
CA ARG A 587 -57.96 38.06 -18.22
C ARG A 587 -58.18 36.95 -17.19
N LEU A 588 -57.50 37.01 -16.04
CA LEU A 588 -57.68 36.08 -14.92
C LEU A 588 -59.12 36.14 -14.41
N GLU A 589 -59.65 37.34 -14.15
CA GLU A 589 -61.03 37.57 -13.70
C GLU A 589 -62.05 37.03 -14.70
N SER A 590 -61.85 37.29 -15.99
CA SER A 590 -62.72 36.78 -17.06
C SER A 590 -62.71 35.25 -17.18
N LEU A 591 -61.57 34.59 -16.91
CA LEU A 591 -61.46 33.13 -17.04
C LEU A 591 -61.97 32.39 -15.79
N LEU A 592 -61.75 32.97 -14.61
CA LEU A 592 -62.23 32.41 -13.34
C LEU A 592 -63.68 32.78 -13.05
N GLY A 593 -64.22 33.81 -13.70
CA GLY A 593 -65.58 34.29 -13.47
C GLY A 593 -65.75 34.98 -12.12
N VAL A 594 -64.67 35.56 -11.56
CA VAL A 594 -64.68 36.24 -10.27
C VAL A 594 -64.00 37.60 -10.34
N ASP A 595 -64.31 38.45 -9.37
CA ASP A 595 -63.61 39.72 -9.13
C ASP A 595 -62.48 39.49 -8.12
N LEU A 596 -61.22 39.74 -8.48
CA LEU A 596 -60.08 39.52 -7.59
C LEU A 596 -59.96 40.60 -6.49
N ALA A 597 -60.76 41.67 -6.59
CA ALA A 597 -60.92 42.65 -5.51
C ALA A 597 -61.88 42.17 -4.41
N ASP A 598 -62.75 41.19 -4.67
CA ASP A 598 -63.62 40.60 -3.65
C ASP A 598 -62.78 39.75 -2.67
N PRO A 599 -62.78 40.09 -1.36
CA PRO A 599 -62.03 39.35 -0.36
C PRO A 599 -62.40 37.86 -0.30
N ARG A 600 -63.66 37.50 -0.58
CA ARG A 600 -64.11 36.11 -0.52
C ARG A 600 -63.59 35.31 -1.72
N ALA A 601 -63.79 35.81 -2.93
CA ALA A 601 -63.23 35.19 -4.14
C ALA A 601 -61.70 35.06 -4.07
N ARG A 602 -61.03 36.10 -3.56
CA ARG A 602 -59.58 36.09 -3.34
C ARG A 602 -59.14 34.99 -2.38
N LEU A 603 -59.87 34.80 -1.27
CA LEU A 603 -59.60 33.72 -0.32
C LEU A 603 -59.83 32.35 -0.97
N GLU A 604 -60.96 32.14 -1.67
CA GLU A 604 -61.27 30.86 -2.33
C GLU A 604 -60.19 30.48 -3.36
N ILE A 605 -59.71 31.43 -4.15
CA ILE A 605 -58.60 31.19 -5.10
C ILE A 605 -57.29 30.94 -4.37
N GLN A 606 -56.99 31.70 -3.32
CA GLN A 606 -55.78 31.51 -2.54
C GLN A 606 -55.76 30.12 -1.90
N LEU A 607 -56.89 29.64 -1.40
CA LEU A 607 -57.06 28.26 -0.90
C LEU A 607 -56.85 27.23 -2.00
N ALA A 608 -57.43 27.43 -3.19
CA ALA A 608 -57.25 26.53 -4.32
C ALA A 608 -55.77 26.42 -4.75
N LEU A 609 -55.03 27.53 -4.74
CA LEU A 609 -53.59 27.53 -5.00
C LEU A 609 -52.80 26.81 -3.90
N MET A 610 -53.12 27.06 -2.62
CA MET A 610 -52.48 26.38 -1.48
C MET A 610 -52.65 24.86 -1.56
N VAL A 611 -53.87 24.40 -1.88
CA VAL A 611 -54.16 22.97 -2.04
C VAL A 611 -53.42 22.39 -3.24
N ALA A 612 -53.37 23.10 -4.36
CA ALA A 612 -52.60 22.68 -5.53
C ALA A 612 -51.10 22.53 -5.20
N ASP A 613 -50.51 23.48 -4.48
CA ASP A 613 -49.11 23.41 -4.07
C ASP A 613 -48.84 22.21 -3.13
N VAL A 614 -49.78 21.90 -2.22
CA VAL A 614 -49.71 20.69 -1.37
C VAL A 614 -49.86 19.41 -2.19
N ALA A 615 -50.74 19.38 -3.18
CA ALA A 615 -50.97 18.24 -4.06
C ALA A 615 -49.72 17.91 -4.89
N ASP A 616 -49.11 18.94 -5.47
CA ASP A 616 -47.89 18.83 -6.28
C ASP A 616 -46.70 18.35 -5.42
N THR A 617 -46.64 18.76 -4.16
CA THR A 617 -45.56 18.36 -3.23
C THR A 617 -45.76 16.99 -2.59
N THR A 618 -46.99 16.51 -2.40
CA THR A 618 -47.28 15.19 -1.79
C THR A 618 -47.41 14.05 -2.82
N GLY A 619 -47.54 14.37 -4.11
CA GLY A 619 -47.63 13.38 -5.19
C GLY A 619 -49.01 12.71 -5.32
N VAL A 620 -50.01 13.19 -4.58
CA VAL A 620 -51.38 12.65 -4.56
C VAL A 620 -52.12 12.92 -5.88
N ALA A 621 -51.66 13.88 -6.70
CA ALA A 621 -52.25 14.23 -7.98
C ALA A 621 -52.20 13.13 -9.08
N ASN A 622 -51.51 12.00 -8.85
CA ASN A 622 -51.35 10.94 -9.86
C ASN A 622 -52.28 9.73 -9.68
N HIS A 623 -53.26 9.76 -8.77
CA HIS A 623 -54.32 8.75 -8.73
C HIS A 623 -55.62 9.36 -9.25
N SER A 624 -55.74 9.42 -10.59
CA SER A 624 -57.06 9.54 -11.21
C SER A 624 -57.80 8.21 -11.06
N PRO A 625 -58.99 8.16 -10.46
CA PRO A 625 -59.90 7.06 -10.73
C PRO A 625 -60.45 7.31 -12.15
N HIS A 626 -59.88 6.63 -13.15
CA HIS A 626 -60.55 6.53 -14.43
C HIS A 626 -61.88 5.76 -14.22
N PRO A 627 -63.01 6.25 -14.76
CA PRO A 627 -64.24 5.47 -14.81
C PRO A 627 -64.11 4.23 -15.69
#